data_AF-A0A7C7IML7-F1
#
_entry.id   AF-A0A7C7IML7-F1
#
_cell.length_a   1.000
_cell.length_b   1.000
_cell.length_c   1.000
_cell.angle_alpha   90.00
_cell.angle_beta   90.00
_cell.angle_gamma   90.00
#
_symmetry.space_group_name_H-M   'P 1'
#
loop_
_entity.id
_entity.type
_entity.pdbx_description
1 polymer ?
#
loop_
_entity_poly.entity_id
_entity_poly.type
_entity_poly.pdbx_seq_one_letter_code
_entity_poly.pdbx_strand_id
1 'polypeptide(L)'
;MKRILLISALVAFTFSLNAQSTAKLVEAEQRMQKYSDDDILAVKNIDEVLNEDPTNEKANYLRALAHLEGGGYRYATKRITKAIEQNPTNIEYRWIRIKSLMNSHSEIEQWQMAVNDLNFLLNKEDRKAKVLANLSFAEMQLADSWMNSLLEDKEINALKHYKLALEAGDKAVNLDDNYSGRLKLLDIKKSIAELQKA
;
A
#
# COMPACT_ATOMS: atom_id res chain seq x y z
N MET A 1 4.69 7.15 49.78
CA MET A 1 6.08 7.02 49.32
C MET A 1 6.34 5.75 48.51
N LYS A 2 6.17 4.53 49.05
CA LYS A 2 6.40 3.27 48.30
C LYS A 2 5.62 3.14 46.97
N ARG A 3 4.34 3.54 46.94
CA ARG A 3 3.53 3.55 45.70
C ARG A 3 4.02 4.54 44.65
N ILE A 4 4.50 5.71 45.07
CA ILE A 4 5.05 6.74 44.16
C ILE A 4 6.37 6.25 43.56
N LEU A 5 7.23 5.62 44.38
CA LEU A 5 8.49 5.02 43.92
C LEU A 5 8.27 3.87 42.91
N LEU A 6 7.25 3.04 43.12
CA LEU A 6 6.87 1.98 42.18
C LEU A 6 6.37 2.54 40.84
N ILE A 7 5.52 3.58 40.86
CA ILE A 7 5.04 4.23 39.64
C ILE A 7 6.19 4.90 38.89
N SER A 8 7.08 5.62 39.59
CA SER A 8 8.24 6.26 38.96
C SER A 8 9.21 5.23 38.35
N ALA A 9 9.43 4.10 39.02
CA ALA A 9 10.26 3.03 38.48
C ALA A 9 9.64 2.38 37.23
N LEU A 10 8.31 2.18 37.22
CA LEU A 10 7.60 1.63 36.07
C LEU A 10 7.67 2.58 34.85
N VAL A 11 7.48 3.89 35.07
CA VAL A 11 7.59 4.90 34.00
C VAL A 11 9.03 5.00 33.46
N ALA A 12 10.03 4.95 34.32
CA ALA A 12 11.44 4.95 33.88
C ALA A 12 11.77 3.70 33.05
N PHE A 13 11.22 2.54 33.43
CA PHE A 13 11.41 1.29 32.70
C PHE A 13 10.75 1.31 31.32
N THR A 14 9.50 1.78 31.20
CA THR A 14 8.82 1.89 29.90
C THR A 14 9.50 2.92 28.98
N PHE A 15 10.00 4.03 29.55
CA PHE A 15 10.79 5.00 28.80
C PHE A 15 12.08 4.40 28.25
N SER A 16 12.81 3.63 29.07
CA SER A 16 14.04 2.94 28.66
C SER A 16 13.78 1.91 27.56
N LEU A 17 12.68 1.15 27.64
CA LEU A 17 12.30 0.20 26.60
C LEU A 17 11.97 0.91 25.28
N ASN A 18 11.17 1.97 25.32
CA ASN A 18 10.84 2.76 24.12
C ASN A 18 12.10 3.35 23.45
N ALA A 19 13.07 3.82 24.24
CA ALA A 19 14.34 4.32 23.73
C ALA A 19 15.15 3.20 23.03
N GLN A 20 15.15 2.00 23.59
CA GLN A 20 15.83 0.84 23.00
C GLN A 20 15.17 0.40 21.68
N SER A 21 13.84 0.26 21.65
CA SER A 21 13.12 -0.09 20.42
C SER A 21 13.33 0.96 19.33
N THR A 22 13.31 2.25 19.68
CA THR A 22 13.60 3.35 18.75
C THR A 22 15.02 3.23 18.17
N ALA A 23 16.02 2.96 19.00
CA ALA A 23 17.41 2.79 18.54
C ALA A 23 17.55 1.61 17.57
N LYS A 24 16.92 0.47 17.88
CA LYS A 24 16.90 -0.72 16.99
C LYS A 24 16.30 -0.39 15.62
N LEU A 25 15.19 0.36 15.57
CA LEU A 25 14.53 0.72 14.31
C LEU A 25 15.33 1.73 13.48
N VAL A 26 15.99 2.71 14.13
CA VAL A 26 16.88 3.65 13.44
C VAL A 26 18.07 2.91 12.84
N GLU A 27 18.69 2.00 13.59
CA GLU A 27 19.77 1.16 13.06
C GLU A 27 19.27 0.30 11.89
N ALA A 28 18.13 -0.36 12.03
CA ALA A 28 17.55 -1.17 10.96
C ALA A 28 17.30 -0.36 9.68
N GLU A 29 16.71 0.83 9.80
CA GLU A 29 16.45 1.72 8.66
C GLU A 29 17.75 2.18 7.99
N GLN A 30 18.76 2.59 8.76
CA GLN A 30 20.07 2.96 8.21
C GLN A 30 20.75 1.80 7.48
N ARG A 31 20.61 0.58 8.01
CA ARG A 31 21.16 -0.63 7.40
C ARG A 31 20.44 -0.97 6.11
N MET A 32 19.11 -0.92 6.07
CA MET A 32 18.32 -1.13 4.84
C MET A 32 18.65 -0.09 3.76
N GLN A 33 19.02 1.14 4.13
CA GLN A 33 19.47 2.14 3.15
C GLN A 33 20.88 1.86 2.60
N LYS A 34 21.74 1.24 3.41
CA LYS A 34 23.17 1.06 3.10
C LYS A 34 23.49 -0.29 2.47
N TYR A 35 22.77 -1.33 2.87
CA TYR A 35 22.96 -2.72 2.49
C TYR A 35 21.73 -3.20 1.73
N SER A 36 21.89 -4.25 0.93
CA SER A 36 20.80 -4.83 0.13
C SER A 36 19.59 -5.22 0.99
N ASP A 37 18.44 -5.29 0.33
CA ASP A 37 17.08 -5.62 0.76
C ASP A 37 16.95 -6.77 1.81
N ASP A 38 17.92 -7.67 1.89
CA ASP A 38 17.98 -8.81 2.82
C ASP A 38 19.01 -8.63 3.97
N ASP A 39 19.23 -7.40 4.49
CA ASP A 39 20.08 -7.23 5.68
C ASP A 39 19.47 -7.96 6.89
N ILE A 40 20.02 -9.14 7.17
CA ILE A 40 19.57 -10.05 8.24
C ILE A 40 19.53 -9.35 9.60
N LEU A 41 20.48 -8.44 9.87
CA LEU A 41 20.51 -7.73 11.15
C LEU A 41 19.42 -6.66 11.23
N ALA A 42 19.16 -5.94 10.13
CA ALA A 42 18.04 -5.01 10.07
C ALA A 42 16.71 -5.73 10.32
N VAL A 43 16.48 -6.84 9.63
CA VAL A 43 15.30 -7.69 9.81
C VAL A 43 15.19 -8.20 11.24
N LYS A 44 16.29 -8.68 11.82
CA LYS A 44 16.31 -9.15 13.22
C LYS A 44 15.92 -8.04 14.20
N ASN A 45 16.49 -6.84 14.06
CA ASN A 45 16.16 -5.69 14.91
C ASN A 45 14.69 -5.32 14.80
N ILE A 46 14.12 -5.34 13.59
CA ILE A 46 12.69 -5.10 13.35
C ILE A 46 11.83 -6.17 14.04
N ASP A 47 12.18 -7.44 13.86
CA ASP A 47 11.43 -8.57 14.44
C ASP A 47 11.49 -8.58 15.97
N GLU A 48 12.61 -8.18 16.58
CA GLU A 48 12.69 -7.99 18.04
C GLU A 48 11.71 -6.92 18.53
N VAL A 49 11.64 -5.77 17.86
CA VAL A 49 10.68 -4.71 18.21
C VAL A 49 9.24 -5.18 18.00
N LEU A 50 8.97 -5.96 16.96
CA LEU A 50 7.62 -6.52 16.72
C LEU A 50 7.23 -7.61 17.73
N ASN A 51 8.20 -8.30 18.33
CA ASN A 51 7.95 -9.24 19.43
C ASN A 51 7.61 -8.50 20.74
N GLU A 52 8.22 -7.34 20.96
CA GLU A 52 7.94 -6.45 22.09
C GLU A 52 6.60 -5.71 21.92
N ASP A 53 6.35 -5.15 20.74
CA ASP A 53 5.14 -4.43 20.34
C ASP A 53 4.71 -4.82 18.91
N PRO A 54 3.78 -5.77 18.76
CA PRO A 54 3.29 -6.22 17.45
C PRO A 54 2.56 -5.15 16.63
N THR A 55 2.14 -4.07 17.27
CA THR A 55 1.41 -2.95 16.65
C THR A 55 2.33 -1.78 16.30
N ASN A 56 3.63 -1.85 16.63
CA ASN A 56 4.56 -0.77 16.38
C ASN A 56 4.52 -0.31 14.90
N GLU A 57 4.12 0.93 14.69
CA GLU A 57 3.86 1.51 13.37
C GLU A 57 5.11 1.45 12.48
N LYS A 58 6.24 1.97 12.99
CA LYS A 58 7.50 2.05 12.26
C LYS A 58 8.09 0.67 12.00
N ALA A 59 8.02 -0.26 12.95
CA ALA A 59 8.50 -1.62 12.76
C ALA A 59 7.68 -2.37 11.69
N ASN A 60 6.35 -2.23 11.70
CA ASN A 60 5.50 -2.81 10.65
C ASN A 60 5.76 -2.18 9.27
N TYR A 61 6.01 -0.86 9.21
CA TYR A 61 6.42 -0.19 7.97
C TYR A 61 7.76 -0.72 7.44
N LEU A 62 8.82 -0.74 8.26
CA LEU A 62 10.13 -1.24 7.85
C LEU A 62 10.08 -2.72 7.44
N ARG A 63 9.28 -3.53 8.15
CA ARG A 63 9.08 -4.95 7.76
C ARG A 63 8.36 -5.09 6.44
N ALA A 64 7.39 -4.21 6.15
CA ALA A 64 6.70 -4.19 4.88
C ALA A 64 7.63 -3.81 3.72
N LEU A 65 8.52 -2.83 3.94
CA LEU A 65 9.56 -2.46 2.97
C LEU A 65 10.47 -3.64 2.63
N ALA A 66 11.05 -4.30 3.65
CA ALA A 66 11.92 -5.45 3.44
C ALA A 66 11.22 -6.57 2.64
N HIS A 67 9.94 -6.84 2.94
CA HIS A 67 9.16 -7.78 2.16
C HIS A 67 8.86 -7.31 0.74
N LEU A 68 8.59 -6.02 0.53
CA LEU A 68 8.30 -5.46 -0.79
C LEU A 68 9.53 -5.59 -1.70
N GLU A 69 10.70 -5.27 -1.17
CA GLU A 69 11.99 -5.35 -1.85
C GLU A 69 12.36 -6.80 -2.17
N GLY A 70 12.18 -7.72 -1.22
CA GLY A 70 12.35 -9.17 -1.43
C GLY A 70 11.24 -9.85 -2.27
N GLY A 71 10.34 -9.09 -2.90
CA GLY A 71 9.24 -9.63 -3.74
C GLY A 71 8.12 -10.35 -2.97
N GLY A 72 8.15 -10.33 -1.64
CA GLY A 72 7.14 -10.88 -0.73
C GLY A 72 5.90 -10.00 -0.61
N TYR A 73 5.26 -9.66 -1.73
CA TYR A 73 4.17 -8.67 -1.80
C TYR A 73 3.00 -8.94 -0.84
N ARG A 74 2.57 -10.20 -0.67
CA ARG A 74 1.49 -10.54 0.27
C ARG A 74 1.88 -10.28 1.73
N TYR A 75 3.13 -10.56 2.08
CA TYR A 75 3.65 -10.26 3.42
C TYR A 75 3.82 -8.75 3.64
N ALA A 76 4.28 -8.03 2.61
CA ALA A 76 4.34 -6.57 2.63
C ALA A 76 2.96 -5.95 2.88
N THR A 77 1.93 -6.36 2.13
CA THR A 77 0.54 -5.91 2.30
C THR A 77 0.03 -6.15 3.72
N LYS A 78 0.31 -7.33 4.31
CA LYS A 78 -0.10 -7.64 5.68
C LYS A 78 0.55 -6.71 6.71
N ARG A 79 1.86 -6.49 6.59
CA ARG A 79 2.62 -5.65 7.52
C ARG A 79 2.23 -4.19 7.40
N ILE A 80 2.15 -3.66 6.17
CA ILE A 80 1.81 -2.25 5.98
C ILE A 80 0.36 -1.96 6.38
N THR A 81 -0.55 -2.92 6.26
CA THR A 81 -1.93 -2.75 6.74
C THR A 81 -1.98 -2.50 8.24
N LYS A 82 -1.16 -3.19 9.04
CA LYS A 82 -1.03 -2.92 10.48
C LYS A 82 -0.51 -1.51 10.77
N ALA A 83 0.46 -1.02 9.98
CA ALA A 83 0.95 0.34 10.13
C ALA A 83 -0.14 1.39 9.79
N ILE A 84 -0.94 1.13 8.75
CA ILE A 84 -2.09 1.96 8.36
C ILE A 84 -3.18 1.96 9.44
N GLU A 85 -3.42 0.83 10.13
CA GLU A 85 -4.37 0.76 11.24
C GLU A 85 -3.98 1.70 12.40
N GLN A 86 -2.68 1.86 12.67
CA GLN A 86 -2.20 2.79 13.70
C GLN A 86 -2.18 4.24 13.22
N ASN A 87 -1.81 4.48 11.96
CA ASN A 87 -1.75 5.82 11.37
C ASN A 87 -2.44 5.85 9.99
N PRO A 88 -3.78 5.98 9.96
CA PRO A 88 -4.56 5.85 8.72
C PRO A 88 -4.39 7.01 7.75
N THR A 89 -3.78 8.11 8.21
CA THR A 89 -3.56 9.34 7.42
C THR A 89 -2.21 9.37 6.72
N ASN A 90 -1.30 8.45 7.06
CA ASN A 90 0.03 8.40 6.48
C ASN A 90 -0.03 8.01 4.98
N ILE A 91 0.30 8.98 4.12
CA ILE A 91 0.27 8.81 2.66
C ILE A 91 1.33 7.82 2.17
N GLU A 92 2.48 7.76 2.85
CA GLU A 92 3.59 6.90 2.47
C GLU A 92 3.20 5.43 2.62
N TYR A 93 2.50 5.10 3.69
CA TYR A 93 2.09 3.72 3.95
C TYR A 93 1.11 3.21 2.90
N ARG A 94 0.20 4.08 2.45
CA ARG A 94 -0.69 3.76 1.34
C ARG A 94 0.07 3.59 0.03
N TRP A 95 1.10 4.41 -0.22
CA TRP A 95 1.98 4.19 -1.37
C TRP A 95 2.68 2.83 -1.34
N ILE A 96 3.18 2.40 -0.17
CA ILE A 96 3.76 1.06 -0.01
C ILE A 96 2.71 -0.02 -0.25
N ARG A 97 1.52 0.10 0.32
CA ARG A 97 0.44 -0.88 0.12
C ARG A 97 -0.01 -0.97 -1.33
N ILE A 98 -0.16 0.16 -2.02
CA ILE A 98 -0.46 0.21 -3.47
C ILE A 98 0.61 -0.55 -4.26
N LYS A 99 1.90 -0.28 -4.01
CA LYS A 99 2.99 -0.98 -4.69
C LYS A 99 2.92 -2.50 -4.44
N SER A 100 2.70 -2.92 -3.19
CA SER A 100 2.55 -4.34 -2.87
C SER A 100 1.37 -4.97 -3.61
N LEU A 101 0.19 -4.35 -3.55
CA LEU A 101 -1.05 -4.85 -4.16
C LEU A 101 -0.98 -4.92 -5.69
N MET A 102 -0.33 -3.95 -6.35
CA MET A 102 -0.20 -3.94 -7.81
C MET A 102 0.76 -5.02 -8.32
N ASN A 103 1.68 -5.53 -7.49
CA ASN A 103 2.65 -6.56 -7.86
C ASN A 103 2.23 -7.98 -7.45
N SER A 104 1.18 -8.15 -6.63
CA SER A 104 0.79 -9.46 -6.08
C SER A 104 -0.09 -10.35 -6.99
N HIS A 105 -0.27 -10.03 -8.28
CA HIS A 105 -1.19 -10.72 -9.21
C HIS A 105 -2.58 -10.94 -8.59
N SER A 106 -3.24 -9.82 -8.35
CA SER A 106 -4.27 -9.66 -7.33
C SER A 106 -5.68 -10.07 -7.75
N GLU A 107 -6.46 -10.53 -6.78
CA GLU A 107 -7.90 -10.81 -6.88
C GLU A 107 -8.73 -9.51 -6.72
N ILE A 108 -10.05 -9.57 -6.95
CA ILE A 108 -10.99 -8.44 -6.85
C ILE A 108 -10.78 -7.63 -5.55
N GLU A 109 -10.68 -8.31 -4.40
CA GLU A 109 -10.53 -7.64 -3.09
C GLU A 109 -9.25 -6.78 -3.02
N GLN A 110 -8.14 -7.30 -3.52
CA GLN A 110 -6.84 -6.63 -3.48
C GLN A 110 -6.79 -5.43 -4.44
N TRP A 111 -7.38 -5.55 -5.63
CA TRP A 111 -7.52 -4.40 -6.53
C TRP A 111 -8.45 -3.35 -5.95
N GLN A 112 -9.54 -3.75 -5.30
CA GLN A 112 -10.45 -2.83 -4.61
C GLN A 112 -9.73 -2.07 -3.48
N MET A 113 -8.86 -2.76 -2.72
CA MET A 113 -8.01 -2.10 -1.72
C MET A 113 -7.05 -1.08 -2.35
N ALA A 114 -6.42 -1.40 -3.48
CA ALA A 114 -5.51 -0.48 -4.17
C ALA A 114 -6.25 0.76 -4.71
N VAL A 115 -7.43 0.56 -5.31
CA VAL A 115 -8.32 1.64 -5.75
C VAL A 115 -8.71 2.55 -4.58
N ASN A 116 -9.04 1.97 -3.42
CA ASN A 116 -9.38 2.75 -2.22
C ASN A 116 -8.21 3.61 -1.74
N ASP A 117 -6.98 3.08 -1.75
CA ASP A 117 -5.79 3.84 -1.40
C ASP A 117 -5.48 4.95 -2.39
N LEU A 118 -5.64 4.69 -3.69
CA LEU A 118 -5.42 5.69 -4.74
C LEU A 118 -6.45 6.83 -4.67
N ASN A 119 -7.71 6.51 -4.40
CA ASN A 119 -8.75 7.52 -4.18
C ASN A 119 -8.48 8.36 -2.92
N PHE A 120 -7.95 7.75 -1.85
CA PHE A 120 -7.51 8.51 -0.68
C PHE A 120 -6.40 9.51 -1.05
N LEU A 121 -5.40 9.09 -1.83
CA LEU A 121 -4.27 9.93 -2.22
C LEU A 121 -4.66 11.03 -3.21
N LEU A 122 -5.66 10.79 -4.07
CA LEU A 122 -6.13 11.79 -5.03
C LEU A 122 -6.62 13.07 -4.35
N ASN A 123 -7.11 12.96 -3.11
CA ASN A 123 -7.60 14.07 -2.29
C ASN A 123 -6.49 14.79 -1.50
N LYS A 124 -5.21 14.43 -1.66
CA LYS A 124 -4.08 14.97 -0.89
C LYS A 124 -3.12 15.85 -1.69
N GLU A 125 -3.52 16.26 -2.91
CA GLU A 125 -2.79 17.17 -3.83
C GLU A 125 -1.33 16.78 -4.17
N ASP A 126 -0.87 15.58 -3.85
CA ASP A 126 0.45 15.07 -4.24
C ASP A 126 0.37 14.28 -5.56
N ARG A 127 1.27 14.56 -6.51
CA ARG A 127 1.50 13.78 -7.75
C ARG A 127 0.21 13.33 -8.45
N LYS A 128 -0.74 14.26 -8.63
CA LYS A 128 -2.10 13.97 -9.13
C LYS A 128 -2.13 13.16 -10.41
N ALA A 129 -1.32 13.51 -11.42
CA ALA A 129 -1.23 12.77 -12.68
C ALA A 129 -0.80 11.30 -12.47
N LYS A 130 0.21 11.07 -11.62
CA LYS A 130 0.67 9.72 -11.26
C LYS A 130 -0.38 8.92 -10.51
N VAL A 131 -1.07 9.55 -9.55
CA VAL A 131 -2.18 8.90 -8.82
C VAL A 131 -3.28 8.49 -9.79
N LEU A 132 -3.68 9.39 -10.69
CA LEU A 132 -4.71 9.11 -11.71
C LEU A 132 -4.28 8.02 -12.69
N ALA A 133 -3.02 8.00 -13.13
CA ALA A 133 -2.49 6.95 -13.99
C ALA A 133 -2.51 5.58 -13.30
N ASN A 134 -2.09 5.52 -12.03
CA ASN A 134 -2.16 4.29 -11.24
C ASN A 134 -3.60 3.88 -10.95
N LEU A 135 -4.51 4.84 -10.74
CA LEU A 135 -5.93 4.59 -10.54
C LEU A 135 -6.55 4.01 -11.82
N SER A 136 -6.24 4.59 -12.98
CA SER A 136 -6.65 4.07 -14.29
C SER A 136 -6.24 2.61 -14.45
N PHE A 137 -4.99 2.29 -14.15
CA PHE A 137 -4.49 0.92 -14.21
C PHE A 137 -5.19 0.00 -13.20
N ALA A 138 -5.31 0.39 -11.94
CA ALA A 138 -5.93 -0.43 -10.91
C ALA A 138 -7.42 -0.71 -11.19
N GLU A 139 -8.15 0.30 -11.65
CA GLU A 139 -9.57 0.18 -12.06
C GLU A 139 -9.72 -0.75 -13.27
N MET A 140 -8.81 -0.68 -14.26
CA MET A 140 -8.80 -1.61 -15.40
C MET A 140 -8.55 -3.05 -14.94
N GLN A 141 -7.56 -3.28 -14.08
CA GLN A 141 -7.27 -4.62 -13.56
C GLN A 141 -8.40 -5.16 -12.68
N LEU A 142 -9.09 -4.30 -11.93
CA LEU A 142 -10.28 -4.65 -11.17
C LEU A 142 -11.42 -5.06 -12.11
N ALA A 143 -11.65 -4.31 -13.20
CA ALA A 143 -12.64 -4.65 -14.21
C ALA A 143 -12.34 -6.00 -14.88
N ASP A 144 -11.08 -6.24 -15.27
CA ASP A 144 -10.64 -7.53 -15.82
C ASP A 144 -10.86 -8.67 -14.81
N SER A 145 -10.60 -8.43 -13.53
CA SER A 145 -10.83 -9.41 -12.46
C SER A 145 -12.31 -9.74 -12.30
N TRP A 146 -13.19 -8.73 -12.41
CA TRP A 146 -14.64 -8.94 -12.46
C TRP A 146 -15.04 -9.77 -13.66
N MET A 147 -14.62 -9.42 -14.87
CA MET A 147 -14.94 -10.16 -16.10
C MET A 147 -14.58 -11.64 -16.02
N ASN A 148 -13.44 -11.94 -15.39
CA ASN A 148 -12.95 -13.31 -15.22
C ASN A 148 -13.60 -14.05 -14.05
N SER A 149 -14.43 -13.38 -13.23
CA SER A 149 -15.12 -14.00 -12.12
C SER A 149 -16.34 -14.84 -12.57
N LEU A 150 -16.79 -15.71 -11.67
CA LEU A 150 -18.02 -16.51 -11.84
C LEU A 150 -19.24 -15.83 -11.22
N LEU A 151 -19.12 -14.55 -10.83
CA LEU A 151 -20.19 -13.80 -10.16
C LEU A 151 -21.24 -13.34 -11.19
N GLU A 152 -22.50 -13.31 -10.79
CA GLU A 152 -23.62 -12.96 -11.67
C GLU A 152 -23.57 -11.50 -12.13
N ASP A 153 -23.07 -10.60 -11.27
CA ASP A 153 -22.98 -9.16 -11.50
C ASP A 153 -21.67 -8.71 -12.18
N LYS A 154 -20.89 -9.67 -12.69
CA LYS A 154 -19.55 -9.44 -13.23
C LYS A 154 -19.48 -8.39 -14.33
N GLU A 155 -20.42 -8.42 -15.28
CA GLU A 155 -20.40 -7.52 -16.44
C GLU A 155 -20.75 -6.09 -16.03
N ILE A 156 -21.70 -5.93 -15.10
CA ILE A 156 -22.11 -4.63 -14.56
C ILE A 156 -20.95 -4.01 -13.78
N ASN A 157 -20.29 -4.79 -12.92
CA ASN A 157 -19.14 -4.32 -12.16
C ASN A 157 -17.94 -4.02 -13.06
N ALA A 158 -17.63 -4.90 -14.01
CA ALA A 158 -16.57 -4.66 -14.97
C ALA A 158 -16.81 -3.38 -15.78
N LEU A 159 -18.02 -3.17 -16.30
CA LEU A 159 -18.36 -1.97 -17.07
C LEU A 159 -18.20 -0.71 -16.22
N LYS A 160 -18.62 -0.73 -14.95
CA LYS A 160 -18.42 0.38 -14.02
C LYS A 160 -16.93 0.70 -13.86
N HIS A 161 -16.11 -0.31 -13.59
CA HIS A 161 -14.68 -0.12 -13.35
C HIS A 161 -13.90 0.27 -14.62
N TYR A 162 -14.24 -0.24 -15.80
CA TYR A 162 -13.65 0.25 -17.06
C TYR A 162 -13.95 1.73 -17.32
N LYS A 163 -15.17 2.20 -17.03
CA LYS A 163 -15.52 3.63 -17.17
C LYS A 163 -14.69 4.51 -16.24
N LEU A 164 -14.54 4.09 -14.98
CA LEU A 164 -13.68 4.78 -14.01
C LEU A 164 -12.21 4.76 -14.44
N ALA A 165 -11.74 3.64 -14.99
CA ALA A 165 -10.39 3.50 -15.52
C ALA A 165 -10.13 4.49 -16.66
N LEU A 166 -11.08 4.60 -17.61
CA LEU A 166 -11.00 5.53 -18.72
C LEU A 166 -11.00 6.98 -18.25
N GLU A 167 -11.92 7.34 -17.35
CA GLU A 167 -12.02 8.70 -16.81
C GLU A 167 -10.73 9.12 -16.09
N ALA A 168 -10.19 8.25 -15.22
CA ALA A 168 -8.94 8.51 -14.52
C ALA A 168 -7.77 8.64 -15.51
N GLY A 169 -7.75 7.80 -16.54
CA GLY A 169 -6.71 7.80 -17.56
C GLY A 169 -6.71 9.06 -18.42
N ASP A 170 -7.87 9.48 -18.92
CA ASP A 170 -8.01 10.72 -19.69
C ASP A 170 -7.58 11.93 -18.83
N LYS A 171 -7.98 11.97 -17.54
CA LYS A 171 -7.51 13.02 -16.60
C LYS A 171 -6.00 12.97 -16.38
N ALA A 172 -5.39 11.79 -16.31
CA ALA A 172 -3.95 11.65 -16.14
C ALA A 172 -3.19 12.21 -17.36
N VAL A 173 -3.62 11.84 -18.57
CA VAL A 173 -3.03 12.33 -19.82
C VAL A 173 -3.17 13.84 -19.95
N ASN A 174 -4.35 14.39 -19.64
CA ASN A 174 -4.57 15.84 -19.68
C ASN A 174 -3.67 16.63 -18.70
N LEU A 175 -3.21 15.99 -17.61
CA LEU A 175 -2.29 16.61 -16.66
C LEU A 175 -0.81 16.39 -17.04
N ASP A 176 -0.50 15.28 -17.68
CA ASP A 176 0.85 14.89 -18.11
C ASP A 176 0.79 13.94 -19.31
N ASP A 177 1.10 14.48 -20.50
CA ASP A 177 1.04 13.76 -21.77
C ASP A 177 1.98 12.54 -21.83
N ASN A 178 2.96 12.41 -20.91
CA ASN A 178 3.81 11.22 -20.82
C ASN A 178 3.03 9.94 -20.52
N TYR A 179 1.78 10.04 -20.04
CA TYR A 179 0.91 8.90 -19.82
C TYR A 179 0.14 8.44 -21.06
N SER A 180 0.08 9.24 -22.14
CA SER A 180 -0.71 8.95 -23.35
C SER A 180 -0.42 7.60 -23.99
N GLY A 181 0.85 7.21 -24.07
CA GLY A 181 1.29 5.92 -24.61
C GLY A 181 1.46 4.80 -23.57
N ARG A 182 1.29 5.11 -22.27
CA ARG A 182 1.51 4.15 -21.18
C ARG A 182 0.20 3.48 -20.72
N LEU A 183 -0.91 4.15 -20.94
CA LEU A 183 -2.23 3.68 -20.53
C LEU A 183 -2.92 2.97 -21.69
N LYS A 184 -3.52 1.80 -21.45
CA LYS A 184 -4.26 1.01 -22.44
C LYS A 184 -5.65 1.58 -22.75
N LEU A 185 -5.77 2.92 -22.92
CA LEU A 185 -7.07 3.59 -23.03
C LEU A 185 -7.88 3.15 -24.24
N LEU A 186 -7.22 2.78 -25.34
CA LEU A 186 -7.90 2.22 -26.51
C LEU A 186 -8.55 0.87 -26.21
N ASP A 187 -7.86 0.01 -25.47
CA ASP A 187 -8.37 -1.31 -25.10
C ASP A 187 -9.55 -1.16 -24.12
N ILE A 188 -9.42 -0.26 -23.13
CA ILE A 188 -10.51 0.08 -22.21
C ILE A 188 -11.75 0.56 -22.98
N LYS A 189 -11.58 1.46 -23.97
CA LYS A 189 -12.69 1.94 -24.82
C LYS A 189 -13.37 0.81 -25.59
N LYS A 190 -12.60 -0.17 -26.10
CA LYS A 190 -13.16 -1.35 -26.78
C LYS A 190 -13.97 -2.22 -25.82
N SER A 191 -13.42 -2.53 -24.64
CA SER A 191 -14.12 -3.33 -23.61
C SER A 191 -15.44 -2.69 -23.17
N ILE A 192 -15.46 -1.36 -22.99
CA ILE A 192 -16.70 -0.63 -22.69
C ILE A 192 -17.72 -0.80 -23.82
N ALA A 193 -17.30 -0.61 -25.08
CA ALA A 193 -18.19 -0.69 -26.23
C ALA A 193 -18.74 -2.11 -26.48
N GLU A 194 -18.00 -3.15 -26.11
CA GLU A 194 -18.45 -4.55 -26.16
C GLU A 194 -19.50 -4.82 -25.08
N LEU A 195 -19.24 -4.42 -23.84
CA LEU A 195 -20.17 -4.63 -22.71
C LEU A 195 -21.46 -3.82 -22.82
N GLN A 196 -21.46 -2.69 -23.55
CA GLN A 196 -22.68 -1.91 -23.79
C GLN A 196 -23.61 -2.51 -24.85
N LYS A 197 -23.13 -3.52 -25.60
CA LYS A 197 -23.91 -4.20 -26.64
C LYS A 197 -24.49 -5.54 -26.17
N ALA A 198 -23.98 -6.08 -25.06
CA ALA A 198 -24.48 -7.27 -24.40
C ALA A 198 -25.76 -6.95 -23.62
#